data_AF-A0A942YRK8-F1
#
_entry.id   AF-A0A942YRK8-F1
#
_cell.length_a   1.000
_cell.length_b   1.000
_cell.length_c   1.000
_cell.angle_alpha   90.00
_cell.angle_beta   90.00
_cell.angle_gamma   90.00
#
_symmetry.space_group_name_H-M   'P 1'
#
loop_
_entity.id
_entity.type
_entity.pdbx_description
1 polymer ?
#
loop_
_entity_poly.entity_id
_entity_poly.type
_entity_poly.pdbx_seq_one_letter_code
_entity_poly.pdbx_strand_id
1 'polypeptide(L)'
;MKKIGVILGIVIVMIGVFIFVNKSYYPHLPIEHLSAKEVIEKLEESDRKVVEIASEDEAIWYITRSENQGISIADEQIKEMIGSKGWIFKEKEGSGLFFEKDGERLVATTQMWTKKYVIVKIQSKFYSANG
;
A
#
# COMPACT_ATOMS: atom_id res chain seq x y z
N MET A 1 26.13 38.86 13.12
CA MET A 1 26.66 37.65 12.45
C MET A 1 26.39 36.35 13.22
N LYS A 2 26.79 36.21 14.51
CA LYS A 2 26.54 34.98 15.30
C LYS A 2 25.05 34.60 15.46
N LYS A 3 24.17 35.58 15.70
CA LYS A 3 22.71 35.36 15.84
C LYS A 3 22.06 34.85 14.54
N ILE A 4 22.54 35.29 13.38
CA ILE A 4 22.03 34.88 12.06
C ILE A 4 22.36 33.41 11.81
N GLY A 5 23.58 32.96 12.13
CA GLY A 5 23.95 31.55 12.04
C GLY A 5 23.13 30.64 12.96
N VAL A 6 22.84 31.09 14.18
CA VAL A 6 21.96 30.35 15.11
C VAL A 6 20.53 30.26 14.58
N ILE A 7 19.97 31.36 14.05
CA ILE A 7 18.62 31.37 13.46
C ILE A 7 18.54 30.43 12.25
N LEU A 8 19.52 30.49 11.34
CA LEU A 8 19.60 29.58 10.19
C LEU A 8 19.68 28.11 10.62
N GLY A 9 20.48 27.80 11.64
CA GLY A 9 20.56 26.46 12.19
C GLY A 9 19.21 25.95 12.72
N ILE A 10 18.48 26.78 13.45
CA ILE A 10 17.14 26.43 13.96
C ILE A 10 16.16 26.18 12.81
N VAL A 11 16.17 27.02 11.77
CA VAL A 11 15.29 26.86 10.61
C VAL A 11 15.57 25.53 9.88
N ILE A 12 16.84 25.17 9.68
CA ILE A 12 17.21 23.88 9.05
C ILE A 12 16.70 22.70 9.88
N VAL A 13 16.85 22.76 11.21
CA VAL A 13 16.33 21.72 12.10
C VAL A 13 14.81 21.63 12.02
N MET A 14 14.09 22.76 12.02
CA MET A 14 12.63 22.76 11.90
C MET A 14 12.16 22.17 10.57
N ILE A 15 12.83 22.48 9.47
CA ILE A 15 12.53 21.89 8.15
C ILE A 15 12.77 20.37 8.19
N GLY A 16 13.89 19.92 8.77
CA GLY A 16 14.18 18.50 8.91
C GLY A 16 13.12 17.75 9.71
N VAL A 17 12.68 18.32 10.83
CA VAL A 17 11.60 17.77 11.65
C VAL A 17 10.28 17.74 10.87
N PHE A 18 9.95 18.80 10.14
CA PHE A 18 8.73 18.87 9.33
C PHE A 18 8.70 17.76 8.26
N ILE A 19 9.79 17.59 7.51
CA ILE A 19 9.93 16.53 6.50
C ILE A 19 9.77 15.14 7.13
N PHE A 20 10.37 14.94 8.31
CA PHE A 20 10.33 13.66 9.02
C PHE A 20 8.91 13.33 9.51
N VAL A 21 8.24 14.26 10.19
CA VAL A 21 6.89 14.07 10.76
C VAL A 21 5.86 13.83 9.66
N ASN A 22 5.94 14.59 8.56
CA ASN A 22 5.00 14.45 7.45
C ASN A 22 5.33 13.30 6.51
N LYS A 23 6.42 12.55 6.77
CA LYS A 23 6.90 11.47 5.90
C LYS A 23 7.03 11.94 4.44
N SER A 24 7.39 13.22 4.21
CA SER A 24 7.45 13.83 2.87
C SER A 24 8.60 13.32 2.01
N TYR A 25 9.45 12.46 2.57
CA TYR A 25 10.54 11.76 1.87
C TYR A 25 10.07 10.47 1.17
N TYR A 26 8.82 10.04 1.36
CA TYR A 26 8.24 8.93 0.63
C TYR A 26 7.85 9.34 -0.79
N PRO A 27 7.97 8.42 -1.78
CA PRO A 27 7.49 8.69 -3.13
C PRO A 27 5.97 8.86 -3.14
N HIS A 28 5.47 9.55 -4.16
CA HIS A 28 4.03 9.69 -4.39
C HIS A 28 3.35 8.30 -4.47
N LEU A 29 2.16 8.20 -3.89
CA LEU A 29 1.32 7.02 -4.02
C LEU A 29 0.73 6.97 -5.44
N PRO A 30 0.43 5.77 -5.96
CA PRO A 30 -0.32 5.62 -7.21
C PRO A 30 -1.82 5.99 -7.07
N ILE A 31 -2.17 6.75 -6.01
CA ILE A 31 -3.53 7.18 -5.63
C ILE A 31 -3.42 8.67 -5.29
N GLU A 32 -4.16 9.53 -6.00
CA GLU A 32 -3.92 10.98 -5.99
C GLU A 32 -4.32 11.68 -4.68
N HIS A 33 -5.30 11.12 -3.96
CA HIS A 33 -5.91 11.78 -2.80
C HIS A 33 -5.43 11.29 -1.44
N LEU A 34 -4.34 10.50 -1.39
CA LEU A 34 -3.80 9.95 -0.15
C LEU A 34 -2.34 10.37 0.08
N SER A 35 -2.03 10.74 1.33
CA SER A 35 -0.65 10.96 1.73
C SER A 35 0.03 9.67 2.20
N ALA A 36 1.35 9.62 2.05
CA ALA A 36 2.17 8.53 2.56
C ALA A 36 2.01 8.34 4.08
N LYS A 37 1.81 9.44 4.81
CA LYS A 37 1.61 9.43 6.26
C LYS A 37 0.34 8.67 6.64
N GLU A 38 -0.80 9.08 6.08
CA GLU A 38 -2.10 8.47 6.39
C GLU A 38 -2.11 6.98 6.06
N VAL A 39 -1.57 6.60 4.92
CA VAL A 39 -1.51 5.20 4.47
C VAL A 39 -0.65 4.34 5.38
N ILE A 40 0.53 4.84 5.80
CA ILE A 40 1.41 4.10 6.70
C ILE A 40 0.82 4.03 8.10
N GLU A 41 0.26 5.11 8.63
CA GLU A 41 -0.41 5.12 9.94
C GLU A 41 -1.56 4.12 9.98
N LYS A 42 -2.40 4.09 8.94
CA LYS A 42 -3.49 3.11 8.82
C LYS A 42 -3.01 1.65 8.86
N LEU A 43 -1.83 1.38 8.30
CA LEU A 43 -1.21 0.04 8.34
C LEU A 43 -0.55 -0.27 9.69
N GLU A 44 0.06 0.70 10.34
CA GLU A 44 0.72 0.52 11.64
C GLU A 44 -0.27 0.39 12.80
N GLU A 45 -1.43 1.06 12.71
CA GLU A 45 -2.51 0.98 13.70
C GLU A 45 -3.40 -0.26 13.51
N SER A 46 -3.22 -1.02 12.43
CA SER A 46 -3.98 -2.24 12.16
C SER A 46 -3.22 -3.49 12.57
N ASP A 47 -3.91 -4.43 13.20
CA ASP A 47 -3.40 -5.79 13.43
C ASP A 47 -3.39 -6.66 12.15
N ARG A 48 -3.95 -6.15 11.05
CA ARG A 48 -4.05 -6.88 9.77
C ARG A 48 -2.78 -6.71 8.96
N LYS A 49 -2.32 -7.80 8.35
CA LYS A 49 -1.19 -7.77 7.40
C LYS A 49 -1.48 -6.92 6.17
N VAL A 50 -2.71 -7.01 5.66
CA VAL A 50 -3.18 -6.29 4.47
C VAL A 50 -4.30 -5.34 4.88
N VAL A 51 -4.15 -4.06 4.55
CA VAL A 51 -5.08 -2.99 4.95
C VAL A 51 -5.59 -2.25 3.73
N GLU A 52 -6.91 -2.10 3.64
CA GLU A 52 -7.55 -1.29 2.59
C GLU A 52 -7.24 0.19 2.82
N ILE A 53 -6.82 0.90 1.78
CA ILE A 53 -6.43 2.31 1.85
C ILE A 53 -7.34 3.24 1.04
N ALA A 54 -7.88 2.78 -0.10
CA ALA A 54 -8.82 3.53 -0.92
C ALA A 54 -9.73 2.58 -1.73
N SER A 55 -10.86 3.10 -2.20
CA SER A 55 -11.75 2.46 -3.16
C SER A 55 -12.16 3.49 -4.22
N GLU A 56 -11.57 3.41 -5.41
CA GLU A 56 -11.71 4.40 -6.49
C GLU A 56 -11.66 3.68 -7.85
N ASP A 57 -12.39 4.18 -8.85
CA ASP A 57 -12.35 3.73 -10.26
C ASP A 57 -12.41 2.20 -10.44
N GLU A 58 -13.45 1.58 -9.88
CA GLU A 58 -13.68 0.13 -9.94
C GLU A 58 -12.52 -0.71 -9.37
N ALA A 59 -11.70 -0.12 -8.52
CA ALA A 59 -10.59 -0.80 -7.88
C ALA A 59 -10.52 -0.47 -6.39
N ILE A 60 -9.94 -1.41 -5.66
CA ILE A 60 -9.77 -1.33 -4.22
C ILE A 60 -8.30 -1.49 -3.95
N TRP A 61 -7.77 -0.47 -3.29
CA TRP A 61 -6.36 -0.35 -3.03
C TRP A 61 -6.07 -0.81 -1.63
N TYR A 62 -5.01 -1.60 -1.50
CA TYR A 62 -4.52 -2.11 -0.25
C TYR A 62 -3.03 -1.79 -0.10
N ILE A 63 -2.57 -1.78 1.15
CA ILE A 63 -1.14 -1.75 1.48
C ILE A 63 -0.80 -2.96 2.35
N THR A 64 0.42 -3.46 2.17
CA THR A 64 1.04 -4.44 3.05
C THR A 64 2.54 -4.18 3.22
N ARG A 65 3.12 -4.76 4.28
CA ARG A 65 4.56 -4.76 4.52
C ARG A 65 5.24 -5.81 3.64
N SER A 66 6.37 -5.45 3.05
CA SER A 66 7.24 -6.40 2.33
C SER A 66 8.04 -7.29 3.28
N GLU A 67 7.98 -7.05 4.60
CA GLU A 67 8.76 -7.73 5.65
C GLU A 67 10.27 -7.82 5.34
N ASN A 68 10.80 -6.91 4.50
CA ASN A 68 12.14 -6.97 3.89
C ASN A 68 12.41 -8.22 3.04
N GLN A 69 11.39 -9.02 2.74
CA GLN A 69 11.43 -10.21 1.88
C GLN A 69 10.95 -9.92 0.45
N GLY A 70 10.43 -8.72 0.19
CA GLY A 70 10.13 -8.24 -1.15
C GLY A 70 8.65 -8.40 -1.55
N ILE A 71 8.38 -8.54 -2.85
CA ILE A 71 7.01 -8.66 -3.37
C ILE A 71 6.39 -10.04 -3.07
N SER A 72 7.20 -11.10 -2.93
CA SER A 72 6.70 -12.47 -2.75
C SER A 72 5.86 -12.64 -1.49
N ILE A 73 6.25 -12.02 -0.36
CA ILE A 73 5.45 -12.09 0.88
C ILE A 73 4.11 -11.36 0.71
N ALA A 74 4.10 -10.26 -0.06
CA ALA A 74 2.86 -9.57 -0.38
C ALA A 74 1.97 -10.46 -1.26
N ASP A 75 2.53 -11.18 -2.24
CA ASP A 75 1.75 -12.12 -3.04
C ASP A 75 1.09 -13.20 -2.18
N GLU A 76 1.81 -13.74 -1.19
CA GLU A 76 1.31 -14.75 -0.25
C GLU A 76 0.17 -14.18 0.61
N GLN A 77 0.37 -13.03 1.23
CA GLN A 77 -0.65 -12.36 2.04
C GLN A 77 -1.90 -12.01 1.23
N ILE A 78 -1.75 -11.62 -0.04
CA ILE A 78 -2.86 -11.32 -0.94
C ILE A 78 -3.58 -12.61 -1.37
N LYS A 79 -2.84 -13.68 -1.69
CA LYS A 79 -3.44 -15.00 -1.96
C LYS A 79 -4.24 -15.50 -0.76
N GLU A 80 -3.74 -15.36 0.45
CA GLU A 80 -4.46 -15.72 1.69
C GLU A 80 -5.72 -14.86 1.88
N MET A 81 -5.60 -13.53 1.75
CA MET A 81 -6.72 -12.61 1.91
C MET A 81 -7.84 -12.89 0.89
N ILE A 82 -7.49 -13.03 -0.39
CA ILE A 82 -8.45 -13.27 -1.46
C ILE A 82 -9.03 -14.70 -1.34
N GLY A 83 -8.19 -15.68 -1.04
CA GLY A 83 -8.58 -17.07 -0.82
C GLY A 83 -9.55 -17.26 0.34
N SER A 84 -9.40 -16.49 1.43
CA SER A 84 -10.33 -16.50 2.56
C SER A 84 -11.77 -16.11 2.19
N LYS A 85 -11.96 -15.46 1.04
CA LYS A 85 -13.26 -15.07 0.48
C LYS A 85 -13.78 -16.04 -0.60
N GLY A 86 -13.17 -17.21 -0.74
CA GLY A 86 -13.60 -18.28 -1.64
C GLY A 86 -13.05 -18.19 -3.07
N TRP A 87 -12.14 -17.27 -3.35
CA TRP A 87 -11.48 -17.15 -4.66
C TRP A 87 -10.29 -18.12 -4.77
N ILE A 88 -10.18 -18.83 -5.88
CA ILE A 88 -9.12 -19.83 -6.09
C ILE A 88 -8.01 -19.21 -6.93
N PHE A 89 -6.79 -19.16 -6.38
CA PHE A 89 -5.61 -18.73 -7.12
C PHE A 89 -5.32 -19.67 -8.31
N LYS A 90 -5.02 -19.10 -9.47
CA LYS A 90 -4.71 -19.86 -10.69
C LYS A 90 -3.27 -19.72 -11.10
N GLU A 91 -2.85 -18.48 -11.30
CA GLU A 91 -1.54 -18.18 -11.87
C GLU A 91 -1.08 -16.77 -11.50
N LYS A 92 0.22 -16.54 -11.71
CA LYS A 92 0.84 -15.24 -11.61
C LYS A 92 1.53 -14.92 -12.93
N GLU A 93 1.22 -13.77 -13.51
CA GLU A 93 1.94 -13.22 -14.66
C GLU A 93 2.43 -11.80 -14.33
N GLY A 94 3.76 -11.61 -14.34
CA GLY A 94 4.36 -10.33 -13.94
C GLY A 94 3.98 -9.93 -12.51
N SER A 95 3.28 -8.80 -12.37
CA SER A 95 2.73 -8.30 -11.10
C SER A 95 1.28 -8.72 -10.83
N GLY A 96 0.63 -9.39 -11.80
CA GLY A 96 -0.77 -9.80 -11.72
C GLY A 96 -0.92 -11.18 -11.10
N LEU A 97 -1.75 -11.27 -10.07
CA LEU A 97 -2.23 -12.49 -9.45
C LEU A 97 -3.67 -12.75 -9.93
N PHE A 98 -3.89 -13.91 -10.54
CA PHE A 98 -5.18 -14.26 -11.13
C PHE A 98 -5.92 -15.27 -10.26
N PHE A 99 -7.20 -15.02 -10.06
CA PHE A 99 -8.09 -15.84 -9.24
C PHE A 99 -9.40 -16.12 -9.99
N GLU A 100 -10.05 -17.22 -9.66
CA GLU A 100 -11.39 -17.53 -10.16
C GLU A 100 -12.35 -17.94 -9.05
N LYS A 101 -13.62 -17.57 -9.22
CA LYS A 101 -14.75 -17.97 -8.37
C LYS A 101 -16.01 -17.99 -9.24
N ASP A 102 -16.77 -19.07 -9.22
CA ASP A 102 -18.07 -19.18 -9.91
C ASP A 102 -18.06 -18.79 -11.40
N GLY A 103 -16.96 -19.07 -12.11
CA GLY A 103 -16.77 -18.72 -13.52
C GLY A 103 -16.33 -17.27 -13.77
N GLU A 104 -16.16 -16.46 -12.74
CA GLU A 104 -15.60 -15.11 -12.82
C GLU A 104 -14.09 -15.11 -12.58
N ARG A 105 -13.38 -14.13 -13.18
CA ARG A 105 -11.94 -13.90 -13.00
C ARG A 105 -11.71 -12.59 -12.24
N LEU A 106 -10.87 -12.67 -11.21
CA LEU A 106 -10.38 -11.54 -10.43
C LEU A 106 -8.88 -11.38 -10.66
N VAL A 107 -8.41 -10.13 -10.78
CA VAL A 107 -6.99 -9.81 -10.86
C VAL A 107 -6.62 -8.90 -9.69
N ALA A 108 -5.55 -9.27 -8.99
CA ALA A 108 -4.87 -8.43 -8.02
C ALA A 108 -3.47 -8.09 -8.52
N THR A 109 -3.14 -6.81 -8.62
CA THR A 109 -1.83 -6.35 -9.10
C THR A 109 -1.01 -5.85 -7.92
N THR A 110 0.17 -6.43 -7.70
CA THR A 110 1.10 -6.01 -6.65
C THR A 110 2.18 -5.08 -7.20
N GLN A 111 2.44 -3.96 -6.52
CA GLN A 111 3.46 -2.99 -6.90
C GLN A 111 4.32 -2.62 -5.69
N MET A 112 5.65 -2.76 -5.81
CA MET A 112 6.56 -2.23 -4.79
C MET A 112 6.47 -0.70 -4.78
N TRP A 113 6.07 -0.13 -3.64
CA TRP A 113 6.03 1.32 -3.48
C TRP A 113 7.30 1.84 -2.81
N THR A 114 7.76 1.14 -1.78
CA THR A 114 9.10 1.33 -1.21
C THR A 114 9.70 -0.02 -0.86
N LYS A 115 10.98 -0.07 -0.47
CA LYS A 115 11.61 -1.30 0.01
C LYS A 115 10.80 -2.01 1.12
N LYS A 116 10.01 -1.26 1.90
CA LYS A 116 9.24 -1.77 3.06
C LYS A 116 7.75 -2.02 2.77
N TYR A 117 7.21 -1.44 1.70
CA TYR A 117 5.76 -1.39 1.48
C TYR A 117 5.39 -1.75 0.06
N VAL A 118 4.38 -2.59 -0.06
CA VAL A 118 3.78 -3.01 -1.33
C VAL A 118 2.35 -2.49 -1.38
N ILE A 119 2.00 -1.84 -2.48
CA ILE A 119 0.64 -1.41 -2.79
C ILE A 119 0.01 -2.48 -3.67
N VAL A 120 -1.26 -2.77 -3.43
CA VAL A 120 -2.00 -3.81 -4.15
C VAL A 120 -3.29 -3.21 -4.68
N LYS A 121 -3.52 -3.36 -5.98
CA LYS A 121 -4.76 -2.97 -6.65
C LYS A 121 -5.58 -4.21 -6.94
N ILE A 122 -6.79 -4.29 -6.39
CA ILE A 122 -7.73 -5.40 -6.63
C ILE A 122 -8.94 -4.86 -7.39
N GLN A 123 -9.37 -5.53 -8.46
CA GLN A 123 -10.58 -5.12 -9.18
C GLN A 123 -11.82 -5.23 -8.26
N SER A 124 -12.70 -4.24 -8.31
CA SER A 124 -13.88 -4.07 -7.43
C SER A 124 -14.89 -5.21 -7.47
N LYS A 125 -14.86 -6.05 -8.52
CA LYS A 125 -15.59 -7.34 -8.58
C LYS A 125 -15.37 -8.21 -7.33
N PHE A 126 -14.27 -7.98 -6.62
CA PHE A 126 -13.96 -8.54 -5.32
C PHE A 126 -15.08 -8.43 -4.27
N TYR A 127 -15.89 -7.36 -4.26
CA TYR A 127 -17.03 -7.23 -3.35
C TYR A 127 -18.39 -7.51 -4.00
N SER A 128 -18.50 -7.45 -5.33
CA SER A 128 -19.76 -7.71 -6.04
C SER A 128 -20.16 -9.19 -6.07
N ALA A 129 -19.23 -10.12 -5.84
CA ALA A 129 -19.50 -11.57 -5.79
C ALA A 129 -20.19 -12.05 -4.47
N ASN A 130 -20.79 -11.13 -3.71
CA ASN A 130 -21.55 -11.37 -2.48
C ASN A 130 -22.98 -10.77 -2.54
N GLY A 131 -23.47 -10.38 -3.73
CA GLY A 131 -24.83 -9.89 -3.95
C GLY A 131 -25.78 -10.97 -4.42
#